data_AF-A0A351Y4P9-F1
#
_entry.id   AF-A0A351Y4P9-F1
#
_cell.length_a   1.000
_cell.length_b   1.000
_cell.length_c   1.000
_cell.angle_alpha   90.00
_cell.angle_beta   90.00
_cell.angle_gamma   90.00
#
_symmetry.space_group_name_H-M   'P 1'
#
loop_
_entity.id
_entity.type
_entity.pdbx_description
1 polymer ?
#
loop_
_entity_poly.entity_id
_entity_poly.type
_entity_poly.pdbx_seq_one_letter_code
_entity_poly.pdbx_strand_id
1 'polypeptide(L)'
;MDLLFERYATSKIHGEQDLFNLISYGFRGEALASIAEVSKTTIISKTAYSEIGTKITKLGMDPVIKHQPVGFSHGTLVTIQDLFYNVPARLKFLKSSQTEFFYCYNYIVDIAIMHPDKTFIFKKNDKIIFDLQPRESLMDRIMDIYKKDRSKHIKEITHQGEELSLYGIVGNAQLLF
;
A
#
# COMPACT_ATOMS: atom_id res chain seq x y z
N MET A 1 6.17 3.40 20.15
CA MET A 1 5.02 3.90 19.34
C MET A 1 5.04 5.42 19.24
N ASP A 2 5.84 6.11 20.04
CA ASP A 2 5.79 7.57 20.21
C ASP A 2 6.33 8.33 19.00
N LEU A 3 7.16 7.70 18.17
CA LEU A 3 7.74 8.28 16.96
C LEU A 3 6.85 8.16 15.70
N LEU A 4 5.65 7.57 15.79
CA LEU A 4 4.86 7.15 14.61
C LEU A 4 4.43 8.30 13.68
N PHE A 5 4.32 9.51 14.22
CA PHE A 5 3.97 10.72 13.45
C PHE A 5 5.08 11.78 13.48
N GLU A 6 6.25 11.45 14.03
CA GLU A 6 7.41 12.31 13.97
C GLU A 6 7.98 12.32 12.56
N ARG A 7 8.38 13.49 12.09
CA ARG A 7 9.04 13.61 10.79
C ARG A 7 10.44 13.00 10.87
N TYR A 8 10.88 12.40 9.78
CA TYR A 8 12.21 11.77 9.65
C TYR A 8 12.41 10.56 10.57
N ALA A 9 11.35 10.03 11.19
CA ALA A 9 11.40 8.82 11.98
C ALA A 9 11.13 7.58 11.10
N THR A 10 12.14 6.71 10.99
CA THR A 10 12.05 5.47 10.21
C THR A 10 12.81 4.34 10.90
N SER A 11 12.31 3.12 10.78
CA SER A 11 12.98 1.91 11.27
C SER A 11 13.71 1.15 10.16
N LYS A 12 13.86 1.75 8.98
CA LYS A 12 14.24 1.05 7.73
C LYS A 12 15.65 1.37 7.23
N ILE A 13 16.24 2.44 7.75
CA ILE A 13 17.63 2.82 7.51
C ILE A 13 18.22 3.32 8.82
N HIS A 14 19.51 3.05 9.05
CA HIS A 14 20.23 3.35 10.28
C HIS A 14 21.48 4.22 10.03
N GLY A 15 21.96 4.29 8.78
CA GLY A 15 23.08 5.15 8.39
C GLY A 15 23.05 5.57 6.92
N GLU A 16 23.97 6.45 6.53
CA GLU A 16 24.07 6.96 5.16
C GLU A 16 24.35 5.86 4.13
N GLN A 17 25.08 4.81 4.53
CA GLN A 17 25.41 3.68 3.67
C GLN A 17 24.14 2.94 3.19
N ASP A 18 23.09 2.92 4.00
CA ASP A 18 21.82 2.28 3.63
C ASP A 18 21.10 3.01 2.49
N LEU A 19 21.37 4.31 2.30
CA LEU A 19 20.79 5.10 1.19
C LEU A 19 21.30 4.63 -0.17
N PHE A 20 22.51 4.06 -0.22
CA PHE A 20 23.08 3.51 -1.44
C PHE A 20 22.63 2.07 -1.71
N ASN A 21 22.05 1.39 -0.71
CA ASN A 21 21.61 -0.01 -0.77
C ASN A 21 20.19 -0.18 -0.20
N LEU A 22 19.20 0.46 -0.83
CA LEU A 22 17.81 0.41 -0.36
C LEU A 22 17.18 -0.97 -0.56
N ILE A 23 16.82 -1.63 0.53
CA ILE A 23 16.18 -2.95 0.54
C ILE A 23 14.68 -2.91 0.88
N SER A 24 14.10 -1.71 1.03
CA SER A 24 12.68 -1.56 1.39
C SER A 24 12.01 -0.39 0.65
N TYR A 25 10.69 -0.44 0.49
CA TYR A 25 9.93 0.55 -0.27
C TYR A 25 9.83 1.95 0.36
N GLY A 26 10.36 2.15 1.56
CA GLY A 26 10.33 3.47 2.20
C GLY A 26 11.56 3.68 3.06
N PHE A 27 12.00 4.92 3.17
CA PHE A 27 13.21 5.25 3.93
C PHE A 27 13.18 6.67 4.51
N ARG A 28 12.25 7.52 4.03
CA ARG A 28 12.20 8.95 4.41
C ARG A 28 11.64 9.21 5.82
N GLY A 29 10.77 8.33 6.32
CA GLY A 29 10.08 8.55 7.61
C GLY A 29 9.03 9.67 7.58
N GLU A 30 8.45 9.98 6.43
CA GLU A 30 7.55 11.15 6.27
C GLU A 30 6.11 10.79 5.92
N ALA A 31 5.85 9.57 5.44
CA ALA A 31 4.55 9.23 4.83
C ALA A 31 3.38 9.33 5.83
N LEU A 32 3.47 8.67 6.99
CA LEU A 32 2.39 8.67 7.97
C LEU A 32 2.21 10.04 8.62
N ALA A 33 3.29 10.76 8.93
CA ALA A 33 3.23 12.13 9.44
C ALA A 33 2.50 13.04 8.45
N SER A 34 2.89 13.00 7.16
CA SER A 34 2.30 13.82 6.10
C SER A 34 0.81 13.53 5.87
N ILE A 35 0.42 12.25 5.90
CA ILE A 35 -0.99 11.86 5.76
C ILE A 35 -1.79 12.30 6.99
N ALA A 36 -1.26 12.10 8.19
CA ALA A 36 -1.96 12.45 9.44
C ALA A 36 -2.16 13.96 9.61
N GLU A 37 -1.26 14.80 9.10
CA GLU A 37 -1.42 16.27 9.12
C GLU A 37 -2.66 16.75 8.34
N VAL A 38 -3.14 15.97 7.36
CA VAL A 38 -4.24 16.35 6.46
C VAL A 38 -5.46 15.43 6.56
N SER A 39 -5.56 14.60 7.59
CA SER A 39 -6.66 13.65 7.76
C SER A 39 -6.94 13.33 9.23
N LYS A 40 -8.01 12.58 9.49
CA LYS A 40 -8.24 11.93 10.78
C LYS A 40 -7.67 10.51 10.69
N THR A 41 -6.50 10.29 11.27
CA THR A 41 -5.77 9.03 11.20
C THR A 41 -5.95 8.24 12.49
N THR A 42 -6.32 6.97 12.35
CA THR A 42 -6.28 5.99 13.44
C THR A 42 -5.40 4.81 13.03
N ILE A 43 -4.49 4.41 13.92
CA ILE A 43 -3.64 3.23 13.75
C ILE A 43 -3.88 2.30 14.94
N ILE A 44 -4.20 1.04 14.66
CA ILE A 44 -4.24 -0.02 15.67
C ILE A 44 -3.15 -1.02 15.33
N SER A 45 -2.25 -1.30 16.26
CA SER A 45 -1.19 -2.29 16.03
C SER A 45 -0.93 -3.14 17.26
N LYS A 46 -0.61 -4.41 17.03
CA LYS A 46 -0.16 -5.35 18.06
C LYS A 46 0.96 -6.22 17.51
N THR A 47 2.11 -6.18 18.19
CA THR A 47 3.24 -7.06 17.86
C THR A 47 2.99 -8.49 18.36
N ALA A 48 3.77 -9.45 17.89
CA ALA A 48 3.66 -10.84 18.36
C ALA A 48 4.00 -10.99 19.85
N TYR A 49 4.84 -10.10 20.39
CA TYR A 49 5.34 -10.15 21.76
C TYR A 49 4.51 -9.32 22.76
N SER A 50 3.59 -8.48 22.27
CA SER A 50 2.72 -7.66 23.12
C SER A 50 1.44 -8.43 23.45
N GLU A 51 1.03 -8.45 24.72
CA GLU A 51 -0.24 -9.07 25.14
C GLU A 51 -1.47 -8.29 24.64
N ILE A 52 -1.39 -6.96 24.62
CA ILE A 52 -2.45 -6.05 24.19
C ILE A 52 -1.99 -5.18 23.00
N GLY A 53 -2.94 -4.78 22.15
CA GLY A 53 -2.68 -3.83 21.08
C GLY A 53 -2.79 -2.38 21.55
N THR A 54 -2.26 -1.47 20.74
CA THR A 54 -2.35 -0.03 20.98
C THR A 54 -3.10 0.63 19.84
N LYS A 55 -4.15 1.38 20.17
CA LYS A 55 -4.84 2.31 19.29
C LYS A 55 -4.24 3.70 19.45
N ILE A 56 -3.88 4.32 18.33
CA ILE A 56 -3.31 5.66 18.25
C ILE A 56 -4.19 6.49 17.32
N THR A 57 -4.61 7.67 17.77
CA THR A 57 -5.42 8.59 16.98
C THR A 57 -4.74 9.97 16.88
N LYS A 58 -4.64 10.49 15.65
CA LYS A 58 -4.12 11.81 15.30
C LYS A 58 -5.13 12.55 14.43
N LEU A 59 -5.40 13.82 14.76
CA LEU A 59 -6.39 14.65 14.06
C LEU A 59 -5.71 15.84 13.38
N GLY A 60 -5.34 15.68 12.10
CA GLY A 60 -4.71 16.76 11.35
C GLY A 60 -3.45 17.29 12.04
N MET A 61 -3.36 18.61 12.16
CA MET A 61 -2.26 19.31 12.83
C MET A 61 -2.41 19.43 14.36
N ASP A 62 -3.45 18.85 14.97
CA ASP A 62 -3.65 18.89 16.44
C ASP A 62 -2.43 18.28 17.16
N PRO A 63 -1.71 19.00 18.04
CA PRO A 63 -0.54 18.45 18.72
C PRO A 63 -0.88 17.23 19.59
N VAL A 64 -2.14 17.03 19.96
CA VAL A 64 -2.56 15.90 20.80
C VAL A 64 -2.58 14.61 19.99
N ILE A 65 -1.84 13.62 20.50
CA ILE A 65 -1.87 12.23 20.03
C ILE A 65 -2.47 11.38 21.14
N LYS A 66 -3.54 10.66 20.85
CA LYS A 66 -4.22 9.82 21.83
C LYS A 66 -3.75 8.39 21.70
N HIS A 67 -3.32 7.79 22.81
CA HIS A 67 -2.94 6.39 22.91
C HIS A 67 -3.92 5.67 23.84
N GLN A 68 -4.43 4.52 23.41
CA GLN A 68 -5.37 3.72 24.17
C GLN A 68 -5.07 2.22 24.01
N PRO A 69 -5.09 1.42 25.08
CA PRO A 69 -5.03 -0.04 24.96
C PRO A 69 -6.29 -0.56 24.25
N VAL A 70 -6.14 -1.58 23.39
CA VAL A 70 -7.26 -2.20 22.67
C VAL A 70 -7.01 -3.68 22.41
N GLY A 71 -8.07 -4.48 22.49
CA GLY A 71 -8.03 -5.87 22.02
C GLY A 71 -7.85 -5.90 20.49
N PHE A 72 -6.80 -6.58 20.02
CA PHE A 72 -6.49 -6.68 18.60
C PHE A 72 -5.70 -7.97 18.32
N SER A 73 -5.81 -8.50 17.10
CA SER A 73 -4.95 -9.60 16.64
C SER A 73 -3.55 -9.08 16.30
N HIS A 74 -2.57 -9.97 16.13
CA HIS A 74 -1.27 -9.57 15.61
C HIS A 74 -1.41 -8.87 14.25
N GLY A 75 -0.71 -7.75 14.06
CA GLY A 75 -0.69 -6.99 12.82
C GLY A 75 -0.94 -5.50 13.04
N THR A 76 -1.28 -4.80 11.95
CA THR A 76 -1.53 -3.36 11.95
C THR A 76 -2.72 -3.02 11.05
N LEU A 77 -3.63 -2.19 11.55
CA LEU A 77 -4.71 -1.56 10.82
C LEU A 77 -4.47 -0.05 10.78
N VAL A 78 -4.47 0.52 9.57
CA VAL A 78 -4.39 1.97 9.36
C VAL A 78 -5.71 2.42 8.77
N THR A 79 -6.33 3.42 9.40
CA THR A 79 -7.61 3.99 8.99
C THR A 79 -7.44 5.49 8.77
N ILE A 80 -7.69 5.93 7.54
CA ILE A 80 -7.61 7.34 7.13
C ILE A 80 -9.03 7.82 6.82
N GLN A 81 -9.49 8.84 7.53
CA GLN A 81 -10.82 9.42 7.38
C GLN A 81 -10.72 10.91 7.08
N ASP A 82 -11.72 11.43 6.37
CA ASP A 82 -11.83 12.86 6.05
C ASP A 82 -10.55 13.45 5.45
N LEU A 83 -10.00 12.80 4.42
CA LEU A 83 -8.78 13.26 3.75
C LEU A 83 -8.97 14.70 3.22
N PHE A 84 -8.01 15.58 3.52
CA PHE A 84 -7.99 17.00 3.21
C PHE A 84 -9.06 17.86 3.90
N TYR A 85 -9.73 17.37 4.96
CA TYR A 85 -10.77 18.15 5.66
C TYR A 85 -10.30 19.52 6.17
N ASN A 86 -9.03 19.63 6.55
CA ASN A 86 -8.39 20.85 7.04
C ASN A 86 -7.58 21.58 5.96
N VAL A 87 -7.63 21.13 4.69
CA VAL A 87 -6.96 21.79 3.54
C VAL A 87 -7.96 21.98 2.38
N PRO A 88 -8.88 22.94 2.47
CA PRO A 88 -10.01 23.07 1.54
C PRO A 88 -9.60 23.26 0.07
N ALA A 89 -8.47 23.93 -0.17
CA ALA A 89 -7.93 24.09 -1.52
C ALA A 89 -7.63 22.72 -2.15
N ARG A 90 -6.91 21.82 -1.44
CA ARG A 90 -6.62 20.46 -1.91
C ARG A 90 -7.87 19.62 -2.07
N LEU A 91 -8.82 19.74 -1.14
CA LEU A 91 -10.09 19.03 -1.21
C LEU A 91 -10.86 19.35 -2.51
N LYS A 92 -10.84 20.62 -2.96
CA LYS A 92 -11.46 21.04 -4.23
C LYS A 92 -10.77 20.49 -5.48
N PHE A 93 -9.53 20.02 -5.39
CA PHE A 93 -8.81 19.41 -6.51
C PHE A 93 -9.13 17.92 -6.71
N LEU A 94 -9.76 17.27 -5.73
CA LEU A 94 -10.23 15.89 -5.90
C LEU A 94 -11.16 15.80 -7.11
N LYS A 95 -10.95 14.77 -7.91
CA LYS A 95 -11.84 14.44 -9.04
C LYS A 95 -13.10 13.77 -8.51
N SER A 96 -13.94 13.31 -9.44
CA SER A 96 -15.11 12.51 -9.06
C SER A 96 -14.69 11.29 -8.23
N SER A 97 -15.54 10.84 -7.32
CA SER A 97 -15.25 9.64 -6.50
C SER A 97 -14.98 8.40 -7.35
N GLN A 98 -15.51 8.33 -8.57
CA GLN A 98 -15.22 7.25 -9.51
C GLN A 98 -13.82 7.35 -10.09
N THR A 99 -13.37 8.56 -10.44
CA THR A 99 -12.01 8.82 -10.94
C THR A 99 -10.96 8.51 -9.88
N GLU A 100 -11.13 9.03 -8.66
CA GLU A 100 -10.19 8.77 -7.55
C GLU A 100 -10.13 7.28 -7.20
N PHE A 101 -11.28 6.61 -7.18
CA PHE A 101 -11.33 5.16 -7.01
C PHE A 101 -10.52 4.41 -8.07
N PHE A 102 -10.58 4.84 -9.33
CA PHE A 102 -9.83 4.20 -10.41
C PHE A 102 -8.32 4.37 -10.23
N TYR A 103 -7.86 5.54 -9.76
CA TYR A 103 -6.45 5.73 -9.40
C TYR A 103 -6.02 4.80 -8.26
N CYS A 104 -6.80 4.70 -7.18
CA CYS A 104 -6.51 3.75 -6.10
C CYS A 104 -6.53 2.29 -6.60
N TYR A 105 -7.51 1.93 -7.41
CA TYR A 105 -7.64 0.59 -7.97
C TYR A 105 -6.40 0.19 -8.78
N ASN A 106 -5.98 1.03 -9.73
CA ASN A 106 -4.80 0.75 -10.54
C ASN A 106 -3.54 0.62 -9.69
N TYR A 107 -3.36 1.52 -8.71
CA TYR A 107 -2.21 1.45 -7.83
C TYR A 107 -2.16 0.15 -7.00
N ILE A 108 -3.30 -0.31 -6.45
CA ILE A 108 -3.34 -1.58 -5.72
C ILE A 108 -3.16 -2.77 -6.68
N VAL A 109 -3.66 -2.69 -7.92
CA VAL A 109 -3.39 -3.72 -8.94
C VAL A 109 -1.90 -3.83 -9.22
N ASP A 110 -1.20 -2.71 -9.42
CA ASP A 110 0.25 -2.71 -9.65
C ASP A 110 1.01 -3.37 -8.49
N ILE A 111 0.65 -3.03 -7.25
CA ILE A 111 1.24 -3.66 -6.05
C ILE A 111 0.93 -5.16 -5.99
N ALA A 112 -0.31 -5.56 -6.30
CA ALA A 112 -0.71 -6.96 -6.27
C ALA A 112 0.02 -7.80 -7.32
N ILE A 113 0.36 -7.21 -8.48
CA ILE A 113 1.19 -7.82 -9.52
C ILE A 113 2.64 -7.97 -9.04
N MET A 114 3.21 -6.96 -8.37
CA MET A 114 4.57 -7.01 -7.84
C MET A 114 4.75 -8.07 -6.72
N HIS A 115 3.67 -8.46 -6.06
CA HIS A 115 3.67 -9.39 -4.92
C HIS A 115 2.69 -10.55 -5.11
N PRO A 116 2.94 -11.47 -6.07
CA PRO A 116 2.05 -12.61 -6.30
C PRO A 116 1.94 -13.51 -5.05
N ASP A 117 2.95 -13.54 -4.20
CA ASP A 117 3.04 -14.35 -2.98
C ASP A 117 2.16 -13.83 -1.81
N LYS A 118 1.50 -12.67 -1.95
CA LYS A 118 0.68 -12.07 -0.90
C LYS A 118 -0.81 -12.09 -1.24
N THR A 119 -1.64 -12.14 -0.20
CA THR A 119 -3.10 -11.97 -0.33
C THR A 119 -3.45 -10.49 -0.43
N PHE A 120 -4.33 -10.13 -1.37
CA PHE A 120 -4.89 -8.78 -1.48
C PHE A 120 -6.41 -8.83 -1.53
N ILE A 121 -7.06 -8.13 -0.60
CA ILE A 121 -8.52 -7.94 -0.59
C ILE A 121 -8.80 -6.45 -0.74
N PHE A 122 -9.46 -6.06 -1.84
CA PHE A 122 -9.82 -4.68 -2.11
C PHE A 122 -11.33 -4.51 -2.15
N LYS A 123 -11.84 -3.58 -1.34
CA LYS A 123 -13.27 -3.34 -1.16
C LYS A 123 -13.62 -1.90 -1.48
N LYS A 124 -14.82 -1.68 -2.01
CA LYS A 124 -15.45 -0.36 -2.17
C LYS A 124 -16.86 -0.42 -1.60
N ASN A 125 -17.16 0.43 -0.62
CA ASN A 125 -18.47 0.46 0.07
C ASN A 125 -18.88 -0.95 0.52
N ASP A 126 -17.99 -1.63 1.24
CA ASP A 126 -18.12 -3.01 1.73
C ASP A 126 -18.24 -4.13 0.69
N LYS A 127 -18.40 -3.80 -0.60
CA LYS A 127 -18.38 -4.77 -1.69
C LYS A 127 -16.95 -5.13 -2.08
N ILE A 128 -16.66 -6.43 -2.14
CA ILE A 128 -15.39 -6.95 -2.65
C ILE A 128 -15.29 -6.67 -4.15
N ILE A 129 -14.23 -5.98 -4.54
CA ILE A 129 -13.87 -5.73 -5.95
C ILE A 129 -12.99 -6.87 -6.45
N PHE A 130 -11.96 -7.21 -5.69
CA PHE A 130 -11.19 -8.44 -5.87
C PHE A 130 -10.72 -9.00 -4.53
N ASP A 131 -10.50 -10.31 -4.54
CA ASP A 131 -9.88 -11.10 -3.49
C ASP A 131 -8.86 -12.00 -4.21
N LEU A 132 -7.59 -11.66 -4.05
CA LEU A 132 -6.47 -12.26 -4.75
C LEU A 132 -5.69 -13.11 -3.75
N GLN A 133 -5.78 -14.42 -3.88
CA GLN A 133 -5.03 -15.36 -3.04
C GLN A 133 -3.56 -15.43 -3.49
N PRO A 134 -2.64 -15.90 -2.64
CA PRO A 134 -1.24 -16.06 -3.02
C PRO A 134 -1.08 -17.00 -4.23
N ARG A 135 -0.15 -16.65 -5.11
CA ARG A 135 0.23 -17.42 -6.30
C ARG A 135 1.75 -17.56 -6.34
N GLU A 136 2.21 -18.65 -6.93
CA GLU A 136 3.64 -18.87 -7.16
C GLU A 136 4.14 -18.13 -8.40
N SER A 137 3.31 -18.06 -9.45
CA SER A 137 3.68 -17.41 -10.71
C SER A 137 3.06 -16.01 -10.85
N LEU A 138 3.81 -15.12 -11.50
CA LEU A 138 3.31 -13.81 -11.94
C LEU A 138 2.16 -13.96 -12.94
N MET A 139 2.21 -14.99 -13.78
CA MET A 139 1.18 -15.29 -14.78
C MET A 139 -0.18 -15.54 -14.13
N ASP A 140 -0.23 -16.41 -13.13
CA ASP A 140 -1.48 -16.72 -12.43
C ASP A 140 -2.06 -15.48 -11.74
N ARG A 141 -1.20 -14.65 -11.13
CA ARG A 141 -1.61 -13.39 -10.53
C ARG A 141 -2.24 -12.44 -11.55
N ILE A 142 -1.64 -12.29 -12.74
CA ILE A 142 -2.19 -11.47 -13.83
C ILE A 142 -3.54 -12.02 -14.29
N MET A 143 -3.65 -13.34 -14.45
CA MET A 143 -4.89 -13.99 -14.87
C MET A 143 -6.03 -13.80 -13.85
N ASP A 144 -5.73 -13.89 -12.55
CA ASP A 144 -6.69 -13.61 -11.47
C ASP A 144 -7.22 -12.17 -11.49
N ILE A 145 -6.34 -11.19 -11.78
CA ILE A 145 -6.69 -9.76 -11.80
C ILE A 145 -7.61 -9.45 -12.98
N TYR A 146 -7.26 -9.90 -14.18
CA TYR A 146 -7.99 -9.53 -15.38
C TYR A 146 -9.17 -10.44 -15.71
N LYS A 147 -9.31 -11.58 -15.01
CA LYS A 147 -10.48 -12.50 -15.06
C LYS A 147 -10.92 -12.89 -16.46
N LYS A 148 -10.00 -12.86 -17.42
CA LYS A 148 -10.18 -13.23 -18.81
C LYS A 148 -9.00 -14.08 -19.21
N ASP A 149 -9.27 -15.15 -19.97
CA ASP A 149 -8.19 -15.95 -20.52
C ASP A 149 -7.43 -15.12 -21.56
N ARG A 150 -6.30 -14.57 -21.12
CA ARG A 150 -5.36 -13.80 -21.94
C ARG A 150 -4.10 -14.62 -22.26
N SER A 151 -4.05 -15.89 -21.84
CA SER A 151 -2.87 -16.76 -21.91
C SER A 151 -2.30 -16.87 -23.32
N LYS A 152 -3.17 -16.89 -24.34
CA LYS A 152 -2.77 -16.95 -25.76
C LYS A 152 -2.11 -15.67 -26.27
N HIS A 153 -2.28 -14.56 -25.57
CA HIS A 153 -1.84 -13.24 -25.97
C HIS A 153 -0.77 -12.65 -25.07
N ILE A 154 -0.36 -13.39 -24.02
CA ILE A 154 0.68 -12.96 -23.09
C ILE A 154 1.77 -14.03 -23.01
N LYS A 155 3.01 -13.59 -22.80
CA LYS A 155 4.17 -14.49 -22.70
C LYS A 155 5.09 -14.01 -21.60
N GLU A 156 5.62 -14.94 -20.82
CA GLU A 156 6.71 -14.66 -19.90
C GLU A 156 8.01 -14.37 -20.65
N ILE A 157 8.72 -13.35 -20.20
CA ILE A 157 10.05 -13.01 -20.66
C ILE A 157 11.00 -13.13 -19.47
N THR A 158 12.17 -13.68 -19.74
CA THR A 158 13.28 -13.70 -18.80
C THR A 158 14.56 -13.55 -19.60
N HIS A 159 15.39 -12.60 -19.21
CA HIS A 159 16.67 -12.33 -19.82
C HIS A 159 17.66 -11.95 -18.74
N GLN A 160 18.80 -12.64 -18.72
CA GLN A 160 19.90 -12.39 -17.79
C GLN A 160 21.07 -11.83 -18.59
N GLY A 161 21.41 -10.57 -18.35
CA GLY A 161 22.66 -9.95 -18.79
C GLY A 161 23.72 -9.99 -17.69
N GLU A 162 24.87 -9.37 -17.94
CA GLU A 162 26.00 -9.33 -17.00
C GLU A 162 25.69 -8.46 -15.77
N GLU A 163 25.06 -7.30 -15.96
CA GLU A 163 24.73 -6.35 -14.88
C GLU A 163 23.23 -6.26 -14.58
N LEU A 164 22.39 -6.64 -15.54
CA LEU A 164 20.94 -6.45 -15.47
C LEU A 164 20.20 -7.75 -15.75
N SER A 165 19.13 -7.96 -15.01
CA SER A 165 18.17 -9.02 -15.23
C SER A 165 16.80 -8.40 -15.54
N LEU A 166 16.12 -8.97 -16.53
CA LEU A 166 14.78 -8.59 -16.93
C LEU A 166 13.89 -9.82 -16.81
N TYR A 167 12.79 -9.68 -16.09
CA TYR A 167 11.73 -10.69 -16.06
C TYR A 167 10.37 -10.01 -16.08
N GLY A 168 9.35 -10.71 -16.55
CA GLY A 168 8.00 -10.18 -16.57
C GLY A 168 7.11 -10.86 -17.59
N ILE A 169 5.97 -10.24 -17.88
CA ILE A 169 4.98 -10.74 -18.84
C ILE A 169 4.68 -9.65 -19.86
N VAL A 170 4.71 -10.01 -21.14
CA VAL A 170 4.42 -9.10 -22.25
C VAL A 170 3.23 -9.58 -23.05
N GLY A 171 2.38 -8.65 -23.47
CA GLY A 171 1.28 -8.91 -24.39
C GLY A 171 1.72 -8.80 -25.85
N ASN A 172 1.12 -9.59 -26.74
CA ASN A 172 1.24 -9.39 -28.17
C ASN A 172 0.26 -8.31 -28.69
N ALA A 173 0.43 -7.90 -29.94
CA ALA A 173 -0.39 -6.83 -30.55
C ALA A 173 -1.89 -7.18 -30.68
N GLN A 174 -2.29 -8.43 -30.46
CA GLN A 174 -3.69 -8.87 -30.50
C GLN A 174 -4.36 -8.80 -29.12
N LEU A 175 -3.62 -8.45 -28.06
CA LEU A 175 -4.18 -8.29 -26.73
C LEU A 175 -5.09 -7.06 -26.69
N LEU A 176 -6.41 -7.29 -26.59
CA LEU A 176 -7.41 -6.25 -26.41
C LEU A 176 -7.71 -6.05 -24.92
N PHE A 177 -7.85 -4.80 -24.49
CA PHE A 177 -8.13 -4.41 -23.10
C PHE A 177 -9.59 -4.67 -22.71
#